data_AF-A0A941ZAS7-F1
#
_entry.id   AF-A0A941ZAS7-F1
#
_cell.length_a   1.000
_cell.length_b   1.000
_cell.length_c   1.000
_cell.angle_alpha   90.00
_cell.angle_beta   90.00
_cell.angle_gamma   90.00
#
_symmetry.space_group_name_H-M   'P 1'
#
loop_
_entity.id
_entity.type
_entity.pdbx_description
1 polymer ?
#
loop_
_entity_poly.entity_id
_entity_poly.type
_entity_poly.pdbx_seq_one_letter_code
_entity_poly.pdbx_strand_id
1 'polypeptide(L)'
;MTKTYVHKMTGGGSAGGGAKIKSRIRNTKGGRRYSVETVEGIDKRRDSGGNVEIRRVIDRDSDRYREHIVDLQTGEVLRNVDERLSKHVGRGTQRQKKK
;
A
#
# COMPACT_ATOMS: atom_id res chain seq x y z
N MET A 1 1.97 -21.73 11.42
CA MET A 1 0.73 -20.91 11.41
C MET A 1 0.44 -20.52 9.96
N THR A 2 -0.63 -21.05 9.39
CA THR A 2 -1.03 -20.83 7.98
C THR A 2 -1.68 -19.45 7.85
N LYS A 3 -1.09 -18.52 7.08
CA LYS A 3 -1.67 -17.20 6.82
C LYS A 3 -2.72 -17.33 5.71
N THR A 4 -3.99 -17.05 6.01
CA THR A 4 -5.06 -17.02 5.00
C THR A 4 -5.02 -15.71 4.23
N TYR A 5 -4.66 -15.77 2.94
CA TYR A 5 -4.65 -14.63 2.04
C TYR A 5 -6.08 -14.33 1.56
N VAL A 6 -6.59 -13.13 1.83
CA VAL A 6 -7.82 -12.66 1.20
C VAL A 6 -7.43 -11.79 0.02
N HIS A 7 -7.42 -12.39 -1.17
CA HIS A 7 -7.32 -11.64 -2.43
C HIS A 7 -8.68 -11.01 -2.73
N LYS A 8 -8.72 -9.68 -2.82
CA LYS A 8 -9.82 -8.96 -3.45
C LYS A 8 -9.30 -8.33 -4.71
N MET A 9 -9.68 -8.88 -5.86
CA MET A 9 -9.56 -8.19 -7.13
C MET A 9 -10.49 -6.97 -7.07
N THR A 10 -9.96 -5.78 -6.80
CA THR A 10 -10.73 -4.55 -7.01
C THR A 10 -10.77 -4.32 -8.51
N GLY A 11 -11.80 -4.88 -9.15
CA GLY A 11 -12.14 -4.63 -10.56
C GLY A 11 -12.25 -3.13 -10.79
N GLY A 12 -11.49 -2.64 -11.78
CA GLY A 12 -11.47 -1.24 -12.17
C GLY A 12 -12.81 -0.81 -12.75
N GLY A 13 -13.42 0.19 -12.12
CA GLY A 13 -14.33 1.10 -12.81
C GLY A 13 -13.50 1.98 -13.74
N SER A 14 -13.79 1.88 -15.04
CA SER A 14 -13.18 2.61 -16.14
C SER A 14 -13.28 4.12 -15.98
N ALA A 15 -12.14 4.79 -15.82
CA ALA A 15 -11.83 6.11 -16.38
C ALA A 15 -10.33 6.40 -16.13
N GLY A 16 -9.45 5.83 -16.96
CA GLY A 16 -8.07 6.30 -17.12
C GLY A 16 -7.02 6.02 -16.02
N GLY A 17 -7.30 5.18 -15.01
CA GLY A 17 -6.35 4.84 -13.92
C GLY A 17 -5.75 3.43 -14.06
N GLY A 18 -4.46 3.27 -13.73
CA GLY A 18 -3.73 2.01 -13.88
C GLY A 18 -4.25 0.85 -13.01
N ALA A 19 -3.89 -0.39 -13.37
CA ALA A 19 -4.34 -1.61 -12.72
C ALA A 19 -3.58 -1.85 -11.41
N LYS A 20 -4.29 -1.89 -10.29
CA LYS A 20 -3.73 -2.17 -8.96
C LYS A 20 -4.45 -3.34 -8.29
N ILE A 21 -3.66 -4.21 -7.70
CA ILE A 21 -4.10 -5.33 -6.87
C ILE A 21 -3.93 -4.91 -5.42
N LYS A 22 -4.98 -5.08 -4.63
CA LYS A 22 -4.93 -4.88 -3.17
C LYS A 22 -5.25 -6.18 -2.46
N SER A 23 -4.25 -6.76 -1.80
CA SER A 23 -4.41 -7.95 -0.97
C SER A 23 -4.36 -7.58 0.51
N ARG A 24 -5.10 -8.33 1.34
CA ARG A 24 -5.14 -8.10 2.79
C ARG A 24 -5.12 -9.43 3.53
N ILE A 25 -4.34 -9.51 4.59
CA ILE A 25 -4.34 -10.64 5.52
C ILE A 25 -5.16 -10.21 6.74
N ARG A 26 -6.23 -10.96 7.03
CA ARG A 26 -7.06 -10.69 8.22
C ARG A 26 -6.30 -11.06 9.47
N ASN A 27 -6.48 -10.26 10.51
CA ASN A 27 -6.02 -10.62 11.85
C ASN A 27 -7.00 -11.64 12.46
N THR A 28 -6.47 -12.72 13.05
CA THR A 28 -7.27 -13.78 13.69
C THR A 28 -7.33 -13.64 15.21
N LYS A 29 -6.50 -12.79 15.83
CA LYS A 29 -6.29 -12.73 17.30
C LYS A 29 -7.04 -11.58 18.01
N GLY A 30 -8.00 -10.94 17.34
CA GLY A 30 -8.65 -9.73 17.85
C GLY A 30 -7.77 -8.48 17.70
N GLY A 31 -8.38 -7.31 17.54
CA GLY A 31 -7.67 -6.04 17.26
C GLY A 31 -7.93 -5.49 15.86
N ARG A 32 -6.91 -4.90 15.22
CA ARG A 32 -7.04 -4.29 13.88
C ARG A 32 -7.51 -5.34 12.86
N ARG A 33 -8.47 -4.98 11.99
CA ARG A 33 -9.12 -5.90 11.02
C ARG A 33 -8.15 -6.66 10.11
N TYR A 34 -7.03 -6.03 9.74
CA TYR A 34 -6.00 -6.62 8.88
C TYR A 34 -4.65 -6.52 9.57
N SER A 35 -3.86 -7.59 9.53
CA SER A 35 -2.46 -7.60 9.97
C SER A 35 -1.56 -7.04 8.87
N VAL A 36 -1.75 -7.52 7.64
CA VAL A 36 -0.97 -7.08 6.47
C VAL A 36 -1.88 -6.54 5.39
N GLU A 37 -1.50 -5.43 4.78
CA GLU A 37 -2.08 -4.96 3.52
C GLU A 37 -0.97 -4.75 2.49
N THR A 38 -1.17 -5.29 1.30
CA THR A 38 -0.27 -5.10 0.17
C THR A 38 -1.02 -4.43 -0.97
N VAL A 39 -0.36 -3.48 -1.62
CA VAL A 39 -0.82 -2.83 -2.85
C VAL A 39 0.28 -2.96 -3.88
N GLU A 40 -0.05 -3.57 -5.00
CA GLU A 40 0.87 -3.77 -6.11
C GLU A 40 0.19 -3.38 -7.42
N GLY A 41 0.91 -2.74 -8.33
CA GLY A 41 0.41 -2.51 -9.68
C GLY A 41 0.88 -1.21 -10.29
N ILE A 42 0.29 -0.87 -11.43
CA ILE A 42 0.68 0.29 -12.22
C ILE A 42 -0.24 1.45 -11.88
N ASP A 43 0.34 2.64 -11.73
CA ASP A 43 -0.38 3.89 -11.58
C ASP A 43 0.09 4.92 -12.60
N LYS A 44 -0.76 5.91 -12.87
CA LYS A 44 -0.33 7.08 -13.64
C LYS A 44 0.26 8.11 -12.71
N ARG A 45 1.47 8.57 -13.02
CA ARG A 45 2.08 9.72 -12.37
C ARG A 45 1.36 10.98 -12.83
N ARG A 46 0.89 11.78 -11.87
CA ARG A 46 0.16 13.04 -12.17
C ARG A 46 1.04 14.07 -12.86
N ASP A 47 2.32 14.13 -12.50
CA ASP A 47 3.19 15.24 -12.90
C ASP A 47 3.80 15.06 -14.30
N SER A 48 4.24 13.84 -14.65
CA SER A 48 4.90 13.56 -15.93
C SER A 48 4.02 12.82 -16.94
N GLY A 49 2.82 12.39 -16.56
CA GLY A 49 1.95 11.54 -17.38
C GLY A 49 2.47 10.10 -17.57
N GLY A 50 3.65 9.78 -17.05
CA GLY A 50 4.27 8.45 -17.12
C GLY A 50 3.57 7.41 -16.24
N ASN A 51 3.80 6.14 -16.55
CA ASN A 51 3.33 5.03 -15.71
C ASN A 51 4.40 4.68 -14.67
N VAL A 52 3.96 4.44 -13.44
CA VAL A 52 4.82 4.00 -12.34
C VAL A 52 4.36 2.65 -11.84
N GLU A 53 5.30 1.78 -11.50
CA GLU A 53 5.01 0.59 -10.70
C GLU A 53 5.04 0.98 -9.23
N ILE A 54 3.98 0.61 -8.50
CA ILE A 54 3.88 0.81 -7.06
C ILE A 54 3.85 -0.57 -6.40
N ARG A 55 4.73 -0.77 -5.42
CA ARG A 55 4.69 -1.88 -4.48
C ARG A 55 4.73 -1.34 -3.06
N ARG A 56 3.65 -1.53 -2.31
CA ARG A 56 3.51 -1.04 -0.93
C ARG A 56 3.06 -2.17 -0.03
N VAL A 57 3.77 -2.34 1.08
CA VAL A 57 3.45 -3.33 2.12
C VAL A 57 3.30 -2.62 3.46
N ILE A 58 2.14 -2.80 4.09
CA ILE A 58 1.83 -2.30 5.42
C ILE A 58 1.69 -3.52 6.33
N ASP A 59 2.71 -3.80 7.14
CA ASP A 59 2.71 -4.87 8.10
C ASP A 59 2.53 -4.31 9.51
N ARG A 60 1.36 -4.55 10.09
CA ARG A 60 1.00 -4.09 11.43
C ARG A 60 1.47 -5.03 12.52
N ASP A 61 1.74 -6.29 12.19
CA ASP A 61 2.25 -7.27 13.15
C ASP A 61 3.73 -6.99 13.45
N SER A 62 4.49 -6.58 12.43
CA SER A 62 5.92 -6.26 12.57
C SER A 62 6.24 -4.76 12.68
N ASP A 63 5.23 -3.90 12.84
CA ASP A 63 5.38 -2.42 12.87
C ASP A 63 6.22 -1.90 11.68
N ARG A 64 5.94 -2.36 10.46
CA ARG A 64 6.75 -2.07 9.28
C ARG A 64 5.95 -1.51 8.12
N TYR A 65 6.51 -0.48 7.49
CA TYR A 65 6.00 0.15 6.28
C TYR A 65 7.08 0.09 5.21
N ARG A 66 6.74 -0.53 4.08
CA ARG A 66 7.60 -0.56 2.90
C ARG A 66 6.87 0.02 1.71
N GLU A 67 7.55 0.88 0.96
CA GLU A 67 7.05 1.41 -0.29
C GLU A 67 8.19 1.52 -1.29
N HIS A 68 7.95 0.97 -2.48
CA HIS A 68 8.84 1.02 -3.61
C HIS A 68 8.04 1.50 -4.83
N ILE A 69 8.48 2.59 -5.43
CA ILE A 69 7.86 3.19 -6.61
C ILE A 69 8.94 3.38 -7.66
N VAL A 70 8.69 2.85 -8.86
CA VAL A 70 9.62 2.91 -9.99
C VAL A 70 8.90 3.52 -11.19
N ASP A 71 9.56 4.43 -11.89
CA ASP A 71 9.11 4.90 -13.20
C ASP A 71 9.33 3.80 -14.24
N LEU A 72 8.26 3.37 -14.93
CA LEU A 72 8.34 2.26 -15.88
C LEU A 72 8.98 2.66 -17.22
N GLN A 73 9.06 3.96 -17.52
CA GLN A 73 9.70 4.43 -18.75
C GLN A 73 11.22 4.54 -18.57
N THR A 74 11.67 5.06 -17.43
CA THR A 74 13.10 5.30 -17.18
C THR A 74 13.77 4.23 -16.33
N GLY A 75 13.00 3.45 -15.57
CA GLY A 75 13.51 2.53 -14.56
C GLY A 75 13.98 3.23 -13.27
N GLU A 76 13.78 4.55 -13.16
CA GLU A 76 14.22 5.34 -12.01
C GLU A 76 13.39 5.02 -10.77
N VAL A 77 14.05 4.83 -9.64
CA VAL A 77 13.39 4.65 -8.34
C VAL A 77 12.93 6.01 -7.82
N LEU A 78 11.65 6.31 -8.02
CA LEU A 78 11.05 7.57 -7.55
C LEU A 78 10.89 7.60 -6.03
N ARG A 79 10.69 6.45 -5.40
CA ARG A 79 10.56 6.34 -3.94
C ARG A 79 10.94 4.96 -3.45
N ASN A 80 11.79 4.90 -2.43
CA ASN A 80 12.12 3.68 -1.71
C ASN A 80 12.14 3.98 -0.20
N VAL A 81 11.16 3.44 0.53
CA VAL A 81 10.99 3.66 1.95
C VAL A 81 10.91 2.30 2.64
N ASP A 82 11.70 2.12 3.68
CA ASP A 82 11.60 1.01 4.63
C ASP A 82 11.71 1.59 6.04
N GLU A 83 10.57 1.80 6.69
CA GLU A 83 10.46 2.48 7.97
C GLU A 83 9.48 1.78 8.90
N ARG A 84 9.53 2.15 10.18
CA ARG A 84 8.56 1.66 11.17
C ARG A 84 7.18 2.24 10.86
N LEU A 85 6.14 1.41 10.85
CA LEU A 85 4.76 1.84 10.58
C LEU A 85 4.29 2.90 11.57
N SER A 86 4.72 2.80 12.83
CA SER A 86 4.51 3.78 13.90
C SER A 86 5.00 5.20 13.54
N LYS A 87 5.95 5.38 12.61
CA LYS A 87 6.36 6.72 12.12
C LYS A 87 5.36 7.35 11.15
N HIS A 88 4.43 6.57 10.63
CA HIS A 88 3.41 7.00 9.66
C HIS A 88 2.02 7.23 10.29
N VAL A 89 1.88 7.06 11.61
CA VAL A 89 0.63 7.38 12.35
C VAL A 89 0.53 8.88 12.67
N GLY A 90 -0.66 9.38 12.99
CA GLY A 90 -0.88 10.78 13.37
C GLY A 90 -0.82 11.80 12.22
N ARG A 91 -0.66 11.34 10.98
CA ARG A 91 -0.68 12.15 9.76
C ARG A 91 -2.06 12.08 9.09
N GLY A 92 -2.47 13.14 8.41
CA GLY A 92 -3.72 13.18 7.62
C GLY A 92 -4.99 12.83 8.43
N THR A 93 -5.87 12.02 7.86
CA THR A 93 -7.13 11.57 8.50
C THR A 93 -6.92 10.62 9.67
N GLN A 94 -5.68 10.16 9.92
CA GLN A 94 -5.29 9.41 11.12
C GLN A 94 -4.91 10.33 12.31
N ARG A 95 -5.06 11.65 12.18
CA ARG A 95 -4.92 12.56 13.33
C ARG A 95 -5.86 12.11 14.45
N GLN A 96 -5.30 11.88 15.63
CA GLN A 96 -6.12 11.60 16.80
C GLN A 96 -6.96 12.85 17.11
N LYS A 97 -8.27 12.66 17.37
CA LYS A 97 -9.09 13.74 17.93
C LYS A 97 -8.45 14.12 19.27
N LYS A 98 -8.05 15.38 19.43
CA LYS A 98 -7.64 15.90 20.74
C LYS A 98 -8.82 15.73 21.70
N LYS A 99 -8.54 15.21 22.90
CA LYS A 99 -9.47 15.18 24.03
C LYS A 99 -9.81 16.60 24.45
#